data_AF-A0A3A5ZLS8-F1
#
_entry.id   AF-A0A3A5ZLS8-F1
#
_cell.length_a   1.000
_cell.length_b   1.000
_cell.length_c   1.000
_cell.angle_alpha   90.00
_cell.angle_beta   90.00
_cell.angle_gamma   90.00
#
_symmetry.space_group_name_H-M   'P 1'
#
loop_
_entity.id
_entity.type
_entity.pdbx_description
1 polymer ?
#
loop_
_entity_poly.entity_id
_entity_poly.type
_entity_poly.pdbx_seq_one_letter_code
_entity_poly.pdbx_strand_id
1 'polypeptide(L)'
;MAPTFRLSPESLQMIENICNGFRRFENYHIVTTDDNWSTGTFHVDVYHMGRFCSKYMFCPTLNGKIGSIAIYGVGLPDHLKKIQASMNCFGLSVAEVSIDKEGMSPYVDVVLAPY
;
A
#
# COMPACT_ATOMS: atom_id res chain seq x y z
N MET A 1 19.17 -2.09 -20.12
CA MET A 1 17.76 -2.46 -19.87
C MET A 1 17.02 -1.19 -19.48
N ALA A 2 15.87 -0.93 -20.09
CA ALA A 2 15.03 0.20 -19.67
C ALA A 2 14.44 -0.09 -18.29
N PRO A 3 14.30 0.91 -17.40
CA PRO A 3 13.69 0.70 -16.09
C PRO A 3 12.24 0.25 -16.26
N THR A 4 11.91 -0.91 -15.71
CA THR A 4 10.53 -1.39 -15.60
C THR A 4 9.98 -0.94 -14.26
N PHE A 5 9.15 0.09 -14.27
CA PHE A 5 8.30 0.44 -13.12
C PHE A 5 7.19 -0.62 -13.03
N ARG A 6 7.52 -1.84 -12.63
CA ARG A 6 6.55 -2.92 -12.44
C ARG A 6 6.95 -3.72 -11.22
N LEU A 7 5.98 -4.08 -10.40
CA LEU A 7 6.21 -4.93 -9.25
C LEU A 7 6.70 -6.31 -9.70
N SER A 8 7.75 -6.79 -9.02
CA SER A 8 8.30 -8.12 -9.24
C SER A 8 7.34 -9.20 -8.75
N PRO A 9 7.45 -10.45 -9.23
CA PRO A 9 6.62 -11.56 -8.75
C PRO A 9 6.66 -11.73 -7.23
N GLU A 10 7.82 -11.52 -6.60
CA GLU A 10 7.95 -11.61 -5.13
C GLU A 10 7.14 -10.53 -4.42
N SER A 11 7.18 -9.29 -4.92
CA SER A 11 6.41 -8.18 -4.37
C SER A 11 4.91 -8.37 -4.56
N LEU A 12 4.49 -8.86 -5.73
CA LEU A 12 3.10 -9.22 -5.98
C LEU A 12 2.63 -10.34 -5.04
N GLN A 13 3.48 -11.34 -4.77
CA GLN A 13 3.16 -12.40 -3.82
C GLN A 13 3.00 -11.87 -2.38
N MET A 14 3.82 -10.89 -1.97
CA MET A 14 3.65 -10.21 -0.67
C MET A 14 2.31 -9.47 -0.61
N ILE A 15 1.95 -8.73 -1.66
CA ILE A 15 0.65 -8.03 -1.74
C ILE A 15 -0.50 -9.02 -1.69
N GLU A 16 -0.39 -10.15 -2.39
CA GLU A 16 -1.41 -11.21 -2.35
C GLU A 16 -1.56 -11.81 -0.93
N ASN A 17 -0.46 -11.95 -0.18
CA ASN A 17 -0.53 -12.39 1.22
C ASN A 17 -1.25 -11.36 2.10
N ILE A 18 -1.04 -10.07 1.87
CA ILE A 18 -1.78 -8.98 2.54
C ILE A 18 -3.27 -9.07 2.21
N CYS A 19 -3.60 -9.21 0.93
CA CYS A 19 -4.96 -9.40 0.44
C CYS A 19 -5.64 -10.60 1.11
N ASN A 20 -4.95 -11.73 1.19
CA ASN A 20 -5.44 -12.92 1.88
C ASN A 20 -5.63 -12.69 3.37
N GLY A 21 -4.79 -11.88 4.02
CA GLY A 21 -4.98 -11.45 5.40
C GLY A 21 -6.33 -10.76 5.63
N PHE A 22 -6.75 -9.87 4.72
CA PHE A 22 -8.08 -9.25 4.79
C PHE A 22 -9.21 -10.25 4.50
N ARG A 23 -9.07 -11.08 3.45
CA ARG A 23 -10.09 -12.06 3.04
C ARG A 23 -10.41 -13.12 4.10
N ARG A 24 -9.54 -13.32 5.10
CA ARG A 24 -9.78 -14.24 6.22
C ARG A 24 -10.95 -13.83 7.12
N PHE A 25 -11.40 -12.59 7.04
CA PHE A 25 -12.49 -12.08 7.85
C PHE A 25 -13.71 -11.80 6.97
N GLU A 26 -14.83 -12.47 7.22
CA GLU A 26 -16.04 -12.42 6.36
C GLU A 26 -16.61 -11.00 6.15
N ASN A 27 -16.37 -10.10 7.11
CA ASN A 27 -16.85 -8.73 7.06
C ASN A 27 -15.97 -7.81 6.21
N TYR A 28 -14.84 -8.30 5.72
CA TYR A 28 -13.93 -7.57 4.85
C TYR A 28 -14.12 -7.99 3.39
N HIS A 29 -14.19 -7.01 2.51
CA HIS A 29 -14.18 -7.19 1.07
C HIS A 29 -13.02 -6.36 0.49
N ILE A 30 -12.32 -6.92 -0.48
CA ILE A 30 -11.23 -6.21 -1.15
C ILE A 30 -11.42 -6.21 -2.66
N VAL A 31 -11.11 -5.07 -3.27
CA VAL A 31 -11.08 -4.89 -4.73
C VAL A 31 -9.64 -4.54 -5.11
N THR A 32 -9.05 -5.33 -5.99
CA THR A 32 -7.69 -5.10 -6.47
C THR A 32 -7.74 -4.59 -7.90
N THR A 33 -6.93 -3.58 -8.21
CA THR A 33 -6.76 -3.08 -9.58
C THR A 33 -5.28 -3.02 -9.90
N ASP A 34 -4.91 -3.71 -10.98
CA ASP A 34 -3.60 -3.55 -11.61
C ASP A 34 -3.74 -2.42 -12.63
N ASP A 35 -3.35 -1.22 -12.24
CA ASP A 35 -3.30 -0.09 -13.16
C ASP A 35 -2.12 -0.32 -14.12
N ASN A 36 -2.42 -1.01 -15.21
CA ASN A 36 -1.52 -1.36 -16.32
C ASN A 36 -0.96 -0.13 -17.08
N TRP A 37 -1.21 1.11 -16.62
CA TRP A 37 -0.77 2.34 -17.27
C TRP A 37 0.35 3.04 -16.49
N SER A 38 1.45 3.30 -17.21
CA SER A 38 2.62 4.17 -16.97
C SER A 38 3.38 4.12 -15.63
N THR A 39 2.78 3.71 -14.52
CA THR A 39 3.34 3.78 -13.17
C THR A 39 3.63 2.40 -12.57
N GLY A 40 2.93 1.36 -13.03
CA GLY A 40 3.02 -0.03 -12.57
C GLY A 40 2.80 -0.23 -11.07
N THR A 41 1.93 0.60 -10.50
CA THR A 41 1.44 0.48 -9.14
C THR A 41 0.34 -0.57 -9.02
N PHE A 42 0.25 -1.23 -7.87
CA PHE A 42 -0.86 -2.15 -7.57
C PHE A 42 -1.75 -1.57 -6.48
N HIS A 43 -3.07 -1.58 -6.69
CA HIS A 43 -4.02 -0.94 -5.77
C HIS A 43 -4.87 -2.00 -5.06
N VAL A 44 -5.14 -1.76 -3.78
CA VAL A 44 -6.04 -2.57 -2.95
C VAL A 44 -7.00 -1.65 -2.22
N ASP A 45 -8.26 -1.68 -2.64
CA ASP A 45 -9.36 -1.04 -1.92
C ASP A 45 -9.93 -2.04 -0.91
N VAL A 46 -10.00 -1.62 0.36
CA VAL A 46 -10.50 -2.41 1.48
C VAL A 46 -11.80 -1.83 1.98
N TYR A 47 -12.80 -2.69 2.08
CA TYR A 47 -14.13 -2.39 2.59
C TYR A 47 -14.40 -3.24 3.82
N HIS A 48 -15.02 -2.65 4.83
CA HIS A 48 -15.52 -3.36 6.01
C HIS A 48 -17.02 -3.14 6.14
N MET A 49 -17.80 -4.23 6.24
CA MET A 49 -19.27 -4.19 6.29
C MET A 49 -19.88 -3.36 5.15
N GLY A 50 -19.33 -3.51 3.93
CA GLY A 50 -19.76 -2.78 2.73
C GLY A 50 -19.37 -1.30 2.67
N ARG A 51 -18.63 -0.77 3.66
CA ARG A 51 -18.15 0.61 3.67
C ARG A 51 -16.68 0.67 3.31
N PHE A 52 -16.31 1.61 2.46
CA PHE A 52 -14.91 1.87 2.13
C PHE A 52 -14.13 2.27 3.38
N CYS A 53 -12.98 1.63 3.61
CA CYS A 53 -12.09 1.92 4.71
C CYS A 53 -10.80 2.56 4.22
N SER A 54 -10.05 1.84 3.41
CA SER A 54 -8.71 2.25 3.02
C SER A 54 -8.41 1.83 1.60
N LYS A 55 -7.66 2.67 0.87
CA LYS A 55 -7.00 2.30 -0.37
C LYS A 55 -5.50 2.24 -0.10
N TYR A 56 -4.86 1.15 -0.49
CA TYR A 56 -3.42 0.99 -0.46
C TYR A 56 -2.90 0.96 -1.89
N MET A 57 -2.00 1.90 -2.22
CA MET A 57 -1.31 1.93 -3.51
C MET A 57 0.15 1.53 -3.28
N PHE A 58 0.55 0.39 -3.84
CA PHE A 58 1.91 -0.14 -3.75
C PHE A 58 2.73 0.34 -4.95
N CYS A 59 3.76 1.14 -4.69
CA CYS A 59 4.57 1.77 -5.73
C CYS A 59 5.90 1.05 -5.90
N PRO A 60 6.28 0.63 -7.13
CA PRO A 60 7.52 -0.08 -7.37
C PRO A 60 8.74 0.86 -7.35
N THR A 61 9.86 0.35 -6.84
CA THR A 61 11.19 0.86 -7.15
C THR A 61 11.60 0.49 -8.58
N LEU A 62 12.73 1.02 -9.06
CA LEU A 62 13.31 0.66 -10.37
C LEU A 62 13.64 -0.84 -10.51
N ASN A 63 13.79 -1.56 -9.40
CA ASN A 63 14.08 -2.99 -9.36
C ASN A 63 12.82 -3.85 -9.15
N GLY A 64 11.62 -3.25 -9.16
CA GLY A 64 10.34 -3.93 -8.96
C GLY A 64 10.02 -4.35 -7.53
N LYS A 65 10.84 -3.98 -6.55
CA LYS A 65 10.46 -4.07 -5.12
C LYS A 65 9.44 -3.00 -4.76
N ILE A 66 8.64 -3.19 -3.73
CA ILE A 66 7.77 -2.14 -3.20
C ILE A 66 8.68 -1.07 -2.57
N GLY A 67 8.66 0.14 -3.12
CA GLY A 67 9.45 1.26 -2.61
C GLY A 67 8.67 2.12 -1.64
N SER A 68 7.37 2.29 -1.90
CA SER A 68 6.48 3.05 -1.03
C SER A 68 5.04 2.54 -1.10
N ILE A 69 4.26 2.93 -0.09
CA ILE A 69 2.84 2.63 0.02
C ILE A 69 2.11 3.94 0.34
N ALA A 70 1.20 4.35 -0.54
CA ALA A 70 0.28 5.44 -0.25
C ALA A 70 -1.03 4.88 0.33
N ILE A 71 -1.44 5.40 1.49
CA ILE A 71 -2.65 4.96 2.19
C ILE A 71 -3.68 6.09 2.19
N TYR A 72 -4.82 5.86 1.55
CA TYR A 72 -5.97 6.77 1.54
C TYR A 72 -7.11 6.18 2.36
N GLY A 73 -8.08 7.03 2.73
CA GLY A 73 -9.34 6.61 3.33
C GLY A 73 -9.53 7.12 4.75
N VAL A 74 -10.22 6.33 5.57
CA VAL A 74 -10.57 6.71 6.94
C VAL A 74 -9.42 6.43 7.91
N GLY A 75 -9.34 7.20 9.00
CA GLY A 75 -8.39 6.94 10.08
C GLY A 75 -6.92 7.18 9.72
N LEU A 76 -6.60 8.05 8.74
CA LEU A 76 -5.22 8.38 8.37
C LEU A 76 -4.31 8.77 9.56
N PRO A 77 -4.77 9.58 10.55
CA PRO A 77 -3.95 9.87 11.72
C PRO A 77 -3.62 8.63 12.56
N ASP A 78 -4.53 7.65 12.64
CA ASP A 78 -4.31 6.41 13.37
C ASP A 78 -3.35 5.48 12.61
N HIS A 79 -3.46 5.42 11.28
CA HIS A 79 -2.49 4.72 10.43
C HIS A 79 -1.09 5.32 10.63
N LEU A 80 -0.95 6.65 10.48
CA LEU A 80 0.31 7.36 10.69
C LEU A 80 0.90 7.04 12.06
N LYS A 81 0.11 7.23 13.13
CA LYS A 81 0.58 7.01 14.51
C LYS A 81 1.06 5.57 14.73
N LYS A 82 0.31 4.57 14.23
CA LYS A 82 0.68 3.16 14.38
C LYS A 82 1.97 2.83 13.63
N ILE A 83 2.11 3.32 12.39
CA ILE A 83 3.30 3.06 11.57
C ILE A 83 4.52 3.80 12.13
N GLN A 84 4.37 5.04 12.59
CA GLN A 84 5.46 5.78 13.27
C GLN A 84 5.94 5.06 14.53
N ALA A 85 5.03 4.48 15.30
CA ALA A 85 5.39 3.77 16.52
C ALA A 85 6.12 2.43 16.24
N SER A 86 5.74 1.72 15.17
CA SER A 86 6.32 0.42 14.84
C SER A 86 7.49 0.48 13.85
N MET A 87 7.60 1.56 13.08
CA MET A 87 8.41 1.65 11.85
C MET A 87 8.24 0.42 10.95
N ASN A 88 7.01 -0.08 10.88
CA ASN A 88 6.66 -1.27 10.12
C ASN A 88 5.29 -1.09 9.43
N CYS A 89 5.20 -1.52 8.17
CA CYS A 89 3.96 -1.58 7.42
C CYS A 89 3.87 -2.92 6.68
N PHE A 90 2.84 -3.72 6.99
CA PHE A 90 2.65 -5.06 6.43
C PHE A 90 3.85 -6.01 6.56
N GLY A 91 4.61 -5.90 7.66
CA GLY A 91 5.81 -6.70 7.88
C GLY A 91 7.06 -6.15 7.20
N LEU A 92 6.96 -5.07 6.41
CA LEU A 92 8.09 -4.39 5.79
C LEU A 92 8.59 -3.25 6.67
N SER A 93 9.92 -3.12 6.77
CA SER A 93 10.57 -2.02 7.50
C SER A 93 10.31 -0.69 6.82
N VAL A 94 9.94 0.32 7.60
CA VAL A 94 9.66 1.68 7.12
C VAL A 94 10.89 2.54 7.35
N ALA A 95 11.29 3.29 6.32
CA ALA A 95 12.34 4.29 6.41
C ALA A 95 11.76 5.64 6.86
N GLU A 96 10.64 6.04 6.28
CA GLU A 96 9.96 7.30 6.56
C GLU A 96 8.44 7.15 6.43
N VAL A 97 7.70 7.90 7.25
CA VAL A 97 6.25 7.95 7.13
C VAL A 97 5.73 9.34 7.50
N SER A 98 4.88 9.90 6.64
CA SER A 98 4.30 11.23 6.80
C SER A 98 2.88 11.28 6.25
N ILE A 99 2.14 12.32 6.59
CA ILE A 99 0.86 12.61 5.96
C ILE A 99 1.07 13.71 4.92
N ASP A 100 0.77 13.40 3.66
CA ASP A 100 0.73 14.37 2.58
C ASP A 100 -0.70 14.94 2.51
N LYS A 101 -0.79 16.27 2.47
CA LYS A 101 -2.04 17.04 2.38
C LYS A 101 -2.04 18.02 1.21
N GLU A 102 -1.01 17.99 0.36
CA GLU A 102 -0.82 18.92 -0.76
C GLU A 102 -1.55 18.47 -2.03
N GLY A 103 -1.94 17.19 -2.12
CA GLY A 103 -2.74 16.63 -3.22
C GLY A 103 -4.25 16.84 -3.13
N MET A 104 -5.00 16.31 -4.11
CA MET A 104 -6.47 16.37 -4.14
C MET A 104 -7.15 15.68 -2.95
N SER A 105 -6.51 14.66 -2.41
CA SER A 105 -6.96 13.93 -1.21
C SER A 105 -5.76 13.66 -0.32
N PRO A 106 -5.88 13.85 1.01
CA PRO A 106 -4.79 13.53 1.92
C PRO A 106 -4.54 12.02 1.94
N TYR A 107 -3.28 11.65 2.14
CA TYR A 107 -2.86 10.26 2.29
C TYR A 107 -1.68 10.15 3.24
N VAL A 108 -1.49 8.97 3.81
CA VAL A 108 -0.25 8.63 4.52
C VAL A 108 0.73 8.08 3.47
N ASP A 109 1.85 8.77 3.31
CA ASP A 109 2.97 8.30 2.49
C ASP A 109 3.91 7.47 3.37
N VAL A 110 4.18 6.23 2.96
CA VAL A 110 5.04 5.29 3.67
C VAL A 110 6.19 4.92 2.75
N VAL A 111 7.40 5.39 3.04
CA VAL A 111 8.62 5.02 2.31
C VAL A 111 9.26 3.81 3.01
N LEU A 112 9.48 2.74 2.25
CA LEU A 112 10.04 1.50 2.79
C LEU A 112 11.57 1.51 2.76
N ALA A 113 12.18 0.86 3.74
CA ALA A 113 13.60 0.55 3.70
C ALA A 113 13.87 -0.57 2.67
N PRO A 114 15.06 -0.60 2.03
CA PRO A 114 15.40 -1.66 1.07
C PRO A 114 15.35 -3.07 1.68
N TYR A 115 14.94 -4.06 0.86
CA TYR A 115 14.85 -5.48 1.22
C TYR A 115 15.09 -6.41 0.02
#